data_AF-A0A819FHS1-F1
#
_entry.id   AF-A0A819FHS1-F1
#
_cell.length_a   1.000
_cell.length_b   1.000
_cell.length_c   1.000
_cell.angle_alpha   90.00
_cell.angle_beta   90.00
_cell.angle_gamma   90.00
#
_symmetry.space_group_name_H-M   'P 1'
#
loop_
_entity.id
_entity.type
_entity.pdbx_description
1 polymer ?
#
loop_
_entity_poly.entity_id
_entity_poly.type
_entity_poly.pdbx_seq_one_letter_code
_entity_poly.pdbx_strand_id
1 'polypeptide(L)'
;GQWPHILPTVYTIQALFLITFRFFIYKRKHWHYSVFDLCYFVNLLTLIYLWIFPSSKILFVVCYSLTHGPLALAIILWKNSLVFHSVDNVTSIFIHMYPSITMCTVRWLLPVDFQIKHYPAIAEIGSTLPVGASIFYTIIFYLIWQILYYTFIVYGRRQKVASGSRLTSYTWLLTDKHSFVSRLIKRLGFGRLDSEVNGYTIFVYYFLQFLYMLISVFPVLLWYYQNMYINVIFLCLMFMVSVYNGASFYIDVFSRQYIKSLELLYNWDNSDASNDANDNKKHS
;
A
#
# COMPACT_ATOMS: atom_id res chain seq x y z
N GLY A 1 21.92 14.24 -6.17
CA GLY A 1 21.00 14.82 -7.17
C GLY A 1 21.09 16.32 -7.08
N GLN A 2 21.30 17.01 -8.20
CA GLN A 2 21.61 18.46 -8.22
C GLN A 2 20.44 19.37 -7.81
N TRP A 3 19.20 18.84 -7.79
CA TRP A 3 17.99 19.67 -7.65
C TRP A 3 16.92 19.03 -6.72
N PRO A 4 17.21 18.76 -5.44
CA PRO A 4 16.28 18.07 -4.52
C PRO A 4 14.98 18.85 -4.26
N HIS A 5 15.00 20.18 -4.44
CA HIS A 5 13.84 21.05 -4.25
C HIS A 5 12.70 20.82 -5.25
N ILE A 6 12.95 20.16 -6.38
CA ILE A 6 11.89 19.85 -7.37
C ILE A 6 11.04 18.65 -6.93
N LEU A 7 11.55 17.81 -6.03
CA LEU A 7 10.92 16.52 -5.72
C LEU A 7 9.50 16.66 -5.15
N PRO A 8 9.19 17.60 -4.22
CA PRO A 8 7.82 17.84 -3.78
C PRO A 8 6.85 18.17 -4.93
N THR A 9 7.32 18.92 -5.92
CA THR A 9 6.55 19.27 -7.13
C THR A 9 6.32 18.05 -8.01
N VAL A 10 7.35 17.26 -8.28
CA VAL A 10 7.25 16.01 -9.06
C VAL A 10 6.29 15.03 -8.38
N TYR A 11 6.43 14.82 -7.06
CA TYR A 11 5.50 14.02 -6.27
C TYR A 11 4.07 14.50 -6.44
N THR A 12 3.83 15.80 -6.35
CA THR A 12 2.49 16.39 -6.45
C THR A 12 1.86 16.14 -7.80
N ILE A 13 2.58 16.40 -8.89
CA ILE A 13 2.10 16.17 -10.25
C ILE A 13 1.79 14.68 -10.46
N GLN A 14 2.70 13.80 -10.04
CA GLN A 14 2.49 12.35 -10.15
C GLN A 14 1.33 11.86 -9.28
N ALA A 15 1.16 12.39 -8.06
CA ALA A 15 0.08 12.03 -7.17
C ALA A 15 -1.28 12.40 -7.78
N LEU A 16 -1.40 13.65 -8.26
CA LEU A 16 -2.63 14.12 -8.91
C LEU A 16 -2.96 13.28 -10.14
N PHE A 17 -1.96 12.96 -10.97
CA PHE A 17 -2.17 12.15 -12.17
C PHE A 17 -2.53 10.68 -11.84
N LEU A 18 -1.69 9.98 -11.08
CA LEU A 18 -1.80 8.54 -10.84
C LEU A 18 -3.02 8.21 -9.96
N ILE A 19 -3.27 8.98 -8.89
CA ILE A 19 -4.42 8.73 -8.00
C ILE A 19 -5.73 9.00 -8.74
N THR A 20 -5.81 10.08 -9.51
CA THR A 20 -7.00 10.40 -10.31
C THR A 20 -7.25 9.33 -11.38
N PHE A 21 -6.22 8.92 -12.11
CA PHE A 21 -6.33 7.86 -13.10
C PHE A 21 -6.79 6.53 -12.48
N ARG A 22 -6.21 6.17 -11.32
CA ARG A 22 -6.61 4.97 -10.57
C ARG A 22 -8.05 5.03 -10.10
N PHE A 23 -8.53 6.19 -9.63
CA PHE A 23 -9.94 6.37 -9.28
C PHE A 23 -10.88 6.03 -10.44
N PHE A 24 -10.59 6.50 -11.66
CA PHE A 24 -11.40 6.18 -12.83
C PHE A 24 -11.35 4.70 -13.24
N ILE A 25 -10.19 4.05 -13.11
CA ILE A 25 -10.08 2.59 -13.32
C ILE A 25 -10.91 1.85 -12.26
N TYR A 26 -10.78 2.24 -10.99
CA TYR A 26 -11.41 1.55 -9.87
C TYR A 26 -12.92 1.76 -9.88
N LYS A 27 -13.39 2.93 -10.33
CA LYS A 27 -14.82 3.16 -10.54
C LYS A 27 -15.38 2.19 -11.58
N ARG A 28 -14.69 2.01 -12.72
CA ARG A 28 -15.05 1.06 -13.79
C ARG A 28 -15.01 -0.40 -13.32
N LYS A 29 -14.05 -0.76 -12.47
CA LYS A 29 -13.94 -2.11 -11.87
C LYS A 29 -14.79 -2.33 -10.62
N HIS A 30 -15.58 -1.34 -10.23
CA HIS A 30 -16.38 -1.35 -9.01
C HIS A 30 -15.59 -1.40 -7.67
N TRP A 31 -14.30 -1.06 -7.67
CA TRP A 31 -13.37 -1.05 -6.51
C TRP A 31 -13.07 0.35 -5.94
N HIS A 32 -13.83 1.38 -6.31
CA HIS A 32 -13.53 2.78 -5.94
C HIS A 32 -13.56 3.07 -4.43
N TYR A 33 -14.12 2.17 -3.60
CA TYR A 33 -14.06 2.34 -2.15
C TYR A 33 -12.66 2.12 -1.57
N SER A 34 -11.77 1.40 -2.25
CA SER A 34 -10.37 1.26 -1.83
C SER A 34 -9.59 2.59 -1.88
N VAL A 35 -10.10 3.61 -2.59
CA VAL A 35 -9.48 4.95 -2.62
C VAL A 35 -9.63 5.69 -1.28
N PHE A 36 -10.45 5.19 -0.35
CA PHE A 36 -10.59 5.73 1.00
C PHE A 36 -9.62 5.10 2.01
N ASP A 37 -8.78 4.15 1.59
CA ASP A 37 -7.83 3.50 2.49
C ASP A 37 -6.73 4.47 2.98
N LEU A 38 -6.06 4.08 4.07
CA LEU A 38 -5.10 4.92 4.79
C LEU A 38 -4.01 5.52 3.90
N CYS A 39 -3.54 4.78 2.89
CA CYS A 39 -2.49 5.26 1.98
C CYS A 39 -2.93 6.52 1.22
N TYR A 40 -4.17 6.58 0.73
CA TYR A 40 -4.69 7.77 0.04
C TYR A 40 -4.86 8.94 0.99
N PHE A 41 -5.35 8.69 2.21
CA PHE A 41 -5.46 9.71 3.24
C PHE A 41 -4.09 10.31 3.60
N VAL A 42 -3.07 9.48 3.79
CA VAL A 42 -1.72 9.95 4.13
C VAL A 42 -1.05 10.67 2.96
N ASN A 43 -1.28 10.26 1.71
CA ASN A 43 -0.84 11.02 0.55
C ASN A 43 -1.51 12.40 0.50
N LEU A 44 -2.82 12.48 0.78
CA LEU A 44 -3.52 13.76 0.89
C LEU A 44 -2.95 14.64 2.02
N LEU A 45 -2.71 14.09 3.22
CA LEU A 45 -2.07 14.82 4.31
C LEU A 45 -0.68 15.33 3.91
N THR A 46 0.09 14.51 3.17
CA THR A 46 1.41 14.89 2.68
C THR A 46 1.30 16.08 1.72
N LEU A 47 0.34 16.08 0.79
CA LEU A 47 0.08 17.23 -0.09
C LEU A 47 -0.34 18.49 0.68
N ILE A 48 -1.21 18.33 1.69
CA ILE A 48 -1.64 19.43 2.56
C ILE A 48 -0.44 20.01 3.32
N TYR A 49 0.46 19.17 3.84
CA TYR A 49 1.69 19.63 4.48
C TYR A 49 2.58 20.41 3.52
N LEU A 50 2.83 19.85 2.33
CA LEU A 50 3.78 20.42 1.37
C LEU A 50 3.35 21.81 0.87
N TRP A 51 2.05 22.06 0.74
CA TRP A 51 1.54 23.25 0.03
C TRP A 51 0.67 24.18 0.86
N ILE A 52 0.02 23.68 1.93
CA ILE A 52 -0.95 24.47 2.69
C ILE A 52 -0.41 24.81 4.08
N PHE A 53 0.15 23.82 4.79
CA PHE A 53 0.63 24.00 6.17
C PHE A 53 2.08 23.55 6.38
N PRO A 54 3.06 24.09 5.64
CA PRO A 54 4.47 23.68 5.77
C PRO A 54 5.11 24.10 7.11
N SER A 55 4.50 25.07 7.81
CA SER A 55 4.93 25.51 9.16
C SER A 55 4.36 24.64 10.29
N SER A 56 3.46 23.70 9.99
CA SER A 56 2.85 22.86 11.03
C SER A 56 3.77 21.72 11.45
N LYS A 57 4.37 21.85 12.63
CA LYS A 57 5.16 20.78 13.27
C LYS A 57 4.36 19.50 13.44
N ILE A 58 3.11 19.61 13.91
CA ILE A 58 2.22 18.47 14.13
C ILE A 58 2.00 17.71 12.82
N LEU A 59 1.64 18.43 11.76
CA LEU A 59 1.34 17.80 10.48
C LEU A 59 2.59 17.17 9.84
N PHE A 60 3.75 17.83 9.93
CA PHE A 60 5.02 17.25 9.49
C PHE A 60 5.29 15.92 10.19
N VAL A 61 5.20 15.89 11.53
CA VAL A 61 5.48 14.69 12.34
C VAL A 61 4.53 13.55 11.98
N VAL A 62 3.24 13.85 11.83
CA VAL A 62 2.23 12.87 11.41
C VAL A 62 2.55 12.34 10.01
N CYS A 63 2.84 13.20 9.04
CA CYS A 63 3.17 12.79 7.68
C CYS A 63 4.46 11.95 7.66
N TYR A 64 5.51 12.37 8.34
CA TYR A 64 6.77 11.64 8.40
C TYR A 64 6.57 10.24 9.02
N SER A 65 5.82 10.16 10.13
CA SER A 65 5.52 8.92 10.85
C SER A 65 4.69 7.95 10.03
N LEU A 66 3.59 8.42 9.44
CA LEU A 66 2.67 7.56 8.69
C LEU A 66 3.24 7.11 7.34
N THR A 67 4.04 7.96 6.67
CA THR A 67 4.67 7.61 5.39
C THR A 67 5.77 6.58 5.56
N HIS A 68 6.66 6.74 6.55
CA HIS A 68 7.77 5.81 6.79
C HIS A 68 7.36 4.56 7.58
N GLY A 69 6.30 4.64 8.40
CA GLY A 69 5.80 3.50 9.16
C GLY A 69 4.83 2.65 8.32
N PRO A 70 3.51 2.81 8.52
CA PRO A 70 2.51 1.92 7.94
C PRO A 70 2.45 1.96 6.41
N LEU A 71 2.74 3.09 5.75
CA LEU A 71 2.70 3.13 4.28
C LEU A 71 3.87 2.37 3.65
N ALA A 72 5.10 2.63 4.07
CA ALA A 72 6.26 1.95 3.49
C ALA A 72 6.25 0.44 3.81
N LEU A 73 5.91 0.05 5.04
CA LEU A 73 5.80 -1.36 5.42
C LEU A 73 4.62 -2.08 4.75
N ALA A 74 3.64 -1.35 4.21
CA ALA A 74 2.56 -1.94 3.41
C ALA A 74 3.11 -2.63 2.16
N ILE A 75 4.30 -2.27 1.67
CA ILE A 75 4.95 -2.92 0.53
C ILE A 75 5.21 -4.40 0.84
N ILE A 76 5.67 -4.72 2.05
CA ILE A 76 5.84 -6.10 2.51
C ILE A 76 4.47 -6.74 2.78
N LEU A 77 3.64 -6.08 3.58
CA LEU A 77 2.40 -6.67 4.10
C LEU A 77 1.42 -7.05 2.99
N TRP A 78 1.27 -6.18 1.99
CA TRP A 78 0.38 -6.38 0.84
C TRP A 78 1.10 -6.95 -0.37
N LYS A 79 2.39 -7.31 -0.22
CA LYS A 79 3.26 -7.79 -1.31
C LYS A 79 3.15 -6.92 -2.55
N ASN A 80 3.22 -5.60 -2.37
CA ASN A 80 3.15 -4.69 -3.50
C ASN A 80 4.35 -4.95 -4.42
N SER A 81 4.06 -5.18 -5.70
CA SER A 81 5.04 -5.56 -6.71
C SER A 81 5.32 -4.41 -7.67
N LEU A 82 6.59 -4.09 -7.93
CA LEU A 82 6.95 -3.15 -8.98
C LEU A 82 6.91 -3.85 -10.34
N VAL A 83 5.81 -3.65 -11.08
CA VAL A 83 5.58 -4.25 -12.40
C VAL A 83 5.35 -3.13 -13.41
N PHE A 84 6.37 -2.81 -14.19
CA PHE A 84 6.40 -1.60 -15.05
C PHE A 84 5.28 -1.51 -16.09
N HIS A 85 4.79 -2.65 -16.60
CA HIS A 85 3.70 -2.66 -17.59
C HIS A 85 2.30 -2.50 -16.95
N SER A 86 2.20 -2.54 -15.61
CA SER A 86 0.93 -2.43 -14.89
C SER A 86 0.85 -1.10 -14.16
N VAL A 87 0.03 -0.18 -14.69
CA VAL A 87 -0.19 1.13 -14.07
C VAL A 87 -0.76 1.00 -12.65
N ASP A 88 -1.54 -0.04 -12.37
CA ASP A 88 -2.08 -0.28 -11.03
C ASP A 88 -0.96 -0.61 -10.02
N ASN A 89 -0.03 -1.49 -10.41
CA ASN A 89 1.13 -1.85 -9.59
C ASN A 89 2.09 -0.67 -9.40
N VAL A 90 2.38 0.07 -10.46
CA VAL A 90 3.19 1.30 -10.38
C VAL A 90 2.53 2.32 -9.45
N THR A 91 1.22 2.52 -9.55
CA THR A 91 0.49 3.43 -8.66
C THR A 91 0.50 2.94 -7.22
N SER A 92 0.42 1.63 -6.96
CA SER A 92 0.54 1.07 -5.62
C SER A 92 1.91 1.37 -5.00
N ILE A 93 2.99 1.13 -5.74
CA ILE A 93 4.33 1.48 -5.25
C ILE A 93 4.46 2.99 -5.03
N PHE A 94 3.92 3.81 -5.92
CA PHE A 94 3.92 5.26 -5.77
C PHE A 94 3.27 5.70 -4.46
N ILE A 95 2.03 5.28 -4.17
CA ILE A 95 1.30 5.72 -2.97
C ILE A 95 1.91 5.19 -1.66
N HIS A 96 2.67 4.09 -1.71
CA HIS A 96 3.29 3.48 -0.54
C HIS A 96 4.74 3.89 -0.31
N MET A 97 5.47 4.29 -1.35
CA MET A 97 6.90 4.63 -1.27
C MET A 97 7.20 6.11 -1.53
N TYR A 98 6.62 6.70 -2.58
CA TYR A 98 7.01 8.03 -3.01
C TYR A 98 6.78 9.13 -1.95
N PRO A 99 5.73 9.10 -1.10
CA PRO A 99 5.60 10.11 -0.06
C PRO A 99 6.69 10.01 1.01
N SER A 100 7.20 8.82 1.37
CA SER A 100 8.30 8.70 2.34
C SER A 100 9.62 9.20 1.74
N ILE A 101 9.89 8.93 0.46
CA ILE A 101 11.04 9.51 -0.28
C ILE A 101 10.94 11.05 -0.29
N THR A 102 9.73 11.58 -0.51
CA THR A 102 9.48 13.03 -0.52
C THR A 102 9.73 13.64 0.85
N MET A 103 9.19 13.05 1.92
CA MET A 103 9.40 13.51 3.29
C MET A 103 10.87 13.38 3.74
N CYS A 104 11.57 12.32 3.32
CA CYS A 104 13.00 12.15 3.53
C CYS A 104 13.80 13.27 2.84
N THR A 105 13.48 13.57 1.58
CA THR A 105 14.13 14.65 0.82
C THR A 105 13.90 16.01 1.50
N VAL A 106 12.66 16.27 1.89
CA VAL A 106 12.28 17.50 2.60
C VAL A 106 13.03 17.65 3.92
N ARG A 107 13.22 16.57 4.70
CA ARG A 107 13.94 16.60 5.98
C ARG A 107 15.47 16.66 5.84
N TRP A 108 16.06 15.99 4.85
CA TRP A 108 17.49 15.69 4.83
C TRP A 108 18.26 16.24 3.64
N LEU A 109 17.63 16.46 2.49
CA LEU A 109 18.33 16.70 1.23
C LEU A 109 18.13 18.12 0.69
N LEU A 110 17.15 18.87 1.18
CA LEU A 110 16.98 20.27 0.77
C LEU A 110 18.12 21.16 1.28
N PRO A 111 18.57 22.15 0.50
CA PRO A 111 19.48 23.19 0.99
C PRO A 111 18.86 23.88 2.21
N VAL A 112 19.66 24.18 3.23
CA VAL A 112 19.20 24.69 4.52
C VAL A 112 18.36 25.96 4.35
N ASP A 113 18.83 26.94 3.57
CA ASP A 113 18.10 28.20 3.35
C ASP A 113 16.74 27.98 2.68
N PHE A 114 16.69 27.05 1.72
CA PHE A 114 15.44 26.68 1.05
C PHE A 114 14.49 25.98 2.01
N GLN A 115 15.01 25.04 2.82
CA GLN A 115 14.20 24.31 3.80
C GLN A 115 13.62 25.26 4.86
N ILE A 116 14.41 26.18 5.42
CA ILE A 116 13.91 27.15 6.42
C ILE A 116 12.83 28.04 5.82
N LYS A 117 13.04 28.51 4.58
CA LYS A 117 12.08 29.39 3.90
C LYS A 117 10.77 28.69 3.55
N HIS A 118 10.82 27.43 3.08
CA HIS A 118 9.67 26.73 2.52
C HIS A 118 9.04 25.70 3.46
N TYR A 119 9.79 25.17 4.42
CA TYR A 119 9.38 24.12 5.37
C TYR A 119 9.90 24.43 6.80
N PRO A 120 9.54 25.59 7.39
CA PRO A 120 10.12 26.07 8.64
C PRO A 120 9.86 25.15 9.84
N ALA A 121 8.80 24.34 9.81
CA ALA A 121 8.48 23.35 10.85
C ALA A 121 9.67 22.44 11.19
N ILE A 122 10.48 22.10 10.19
CA ILE A 122 11.61 21.16 10.34
C ILE A 122 12.73 21.80 11.15
N ALA A 123 13.05 23.07 10.89
CA ALA A 123 14.06 23.81 11.62
C ALA A 123 13.67 23.97 13.10
N GLU A 124 12.38 24.21 13.38
CA GLU A 124 11.87 24.32 14.74
C GLU A 124 11.85 22.99 15.51
N ILE A 125 11.67 21.85 14.82
CA ILE A 125 11.73 20.53 15.44
C ILE A 125 13.18 20.15 15.76
N GLY A 126 14.10 20.45 14.85
CA GLY A 126 15.52 20.13 15.02
C GLY A 126 15.86 18.66 14.75
N SER A 127 16.81 18.12 15.51
CA SER A 127 17.39 16.79 15.26
C SER A 127 16.61 15.64 15.90
N THR A 128 15.76 15.90 16.88
CA THR A 128 15.05 14.87 17.65
C THR A 128 13.55 15.15 17.70
N LEU A 129 12.74 14.08 17.64
CA LEU A 129 11.31 14.19 17.81
C LEU A 129 10.91 13.98 19.27
N PRO A 130 9.94 14.75 19.80
CA PRO A 130 9.31 14.41 21.07
C PRO A 130 8.46 13.15 20.87
N VAL A 131 9.02 11.98 21.20
CA VAL A 131 8.44 10.66 20.87
C VAL A 131 7.00 10.53 21.36
N GLY A 132 6.72 10.84 22.62
CA GLY A 132 5.37 10.72 23.19
C GLY A 132 4.34 11.60 22.47
N ALA A 133 4.67 12.87 22.24
CA ALA A 133 3.81 13.78 21.49
C ALA A 133 3.62 13.33 20.03
N SER A 134 4.69 12.82 19.41
CA SER A 134 4.66 12.34 18.02
C SER A 134 3.74 11.13 17.85
N ILE A 135 3.80 10.16 18.78
CA ILE A 135 2.87 9.02 18.83
C ILE A 135 1.44 9.52 19.03
N PHE A 136 1.23 10.42 19.99
CA PHE A 136 -0.10 10.95 20.30
C PHE A 136 -0.76 11.61 19.09
N TYR A 137 -0.06 12.52 18.40
CA TYR A 137 -0.60 13.16 17.19
C TYR A 137 -0.81 12.17 16.05
N THR A 138 0.08 11.19 15.88
CA THR A 138 -0.08 10.15 14.87
C THR A 138 -1.32 9.29 15.13
N ILE A 139 -1.58 8.94 16.39
CA ILE A 139 -2.80 8.23 16.81
C ILE A 139 -4.05 9.08 16.49
N ILE A 140 -4.05 10.38 16.80
CA ILE A 140 -5.20 11.25 16.52
C ILE A 140 -5.53 11.25 15.03
N PHE A 141 -4.56 11.50 14.15
CA PHE A 141 -4.81 11.54 12.71
C PHE A 141 -5.20 10.17 12.14
N TYR A 142 -4.60 9.09 12.67
CA TYR A 142 -5.04 7.74 12.34
C TYR A 142 -6.50 7.51 12.75
N LEU A 143 -6.89 7.89 13.96
CA LEU A 143 -8.27 7.73 14.46
C LEU A 143 -9.27 8.58 13.69
N ILE A 144 -8.90 9.80 13.28
CA ILE A 144 -9.72 10.62 12.38
C ILE A 144 -9.99 9.85 11.09
N TRP A 145 -8.96 9.32 10.43
CA TRP A 145 -9.14 8.49 9.24
C TRP A 145 -9.97 7.24 9.53
N GLN A 146 -9.70 6.54 10.63
CA GLN A 146 -10.38 5.31 11.01
C GLN A 146 -11.88 5.52 11.22
N ILE A 147 -12.26 6.63 11.88
CA ILE A 147 -13.66 7.02 12.10
C ILE A 147 -14.31 7.41 10.77
N LEU A 148 -13.65 8.20 9.93
CA LEU A 148 -14.15 8.55 8.60
C LEU A 148 -14.37 7.28 7.75
N TYR A 149 -13.40 6.37 7.72
CA TYR A 149 -13.52 5.13 6.98
C TYR A 149 -14.66 4.25 7.50
N TYR A 150 -14.76 4.10 8.83
CA TYR A 150 -15.83 3.31 9.43
C TYR A 150 -17.21 3.89 9.12
N THR A 151 -17.40 5.20 9.30
CA THR A 151 -18.68 5.87 9.08
C THR A 151 -19.09 5.85 7.60
N PHE A 152 -18.20 6.24 6.70
CA PHE A 152 -18.51 6.32 5.27
C PHE A 152 -18.59 4.95 4.59
N ILE A 153 -17.63 4.05 4.84
CA ILE A 153 -17.51 2.78 4.12
C ILE A 153 -18.23 1.67 4.87
N VAL A 154 -17.83 1.39 6.11
CA VAL A 154 -18.35 0.21 6.84
C VAL A 154 -19.82 0.38 7.20
N TYR A 155 -20.21 1.51 7.78
CA TYR A 155 -21.58 1.78 8.15
C TYR A 155 -22.41 2.25 6.94
N GLY A 156 -21.96 3.32 6.27
CA GLY A 156 -22.71 3.96 5.18
C GLY A 156 -22.87 3.12 3.92
N ARG A 157 -21.95 2.20 3.63
CA ARG A 157 -22.00 1.33 2.44
C ARG A 157 -22.17 -0.16 2.76
N ARG A 158 -22.56 -0.51 4.00
CA ARG A 158 -22.70 -1.90 4.47
C ARG A 158 -23.42 -2.84 3.50
N GLN A 159 -24.55 -2.42 2.94
CA GLN A 159 -25.35 -3.24 2.02
C GLN A 159 -24.63 -3.54 0.70
N LYS A 160 -23.87 -2.57 0.19
CA LYS A 160 -23.10 -2.73 -1.06
C LYS A 160 -21.84 -3.56 -0.86
N VAL A 161 -21.27 -3.54 0.34
CA VAL A 161 -20.10 -4.36 0.65
C VAL A 161 -20.50 -5.79 1.04
N ALA A 162 -21.58 -5.97 1.80
CA ALA A 162 -22.11 -7.28 2.19
C ALA A 162 -22.63 -8.11 0.99
N SER A 163 -23.13 -7.44 -0.06
CA SER A 163 -23.52 -8.10 -1.32
C SER A 163 -22.33 -8.59 -2.17
N GLY A 164 -21.09 -8.39 -1.73
CA GLY A 164 -19.88 -8.74 -2.50
C GLY A 164 -19.66 -7.88 -3.76
N SER A 165 -20.57 -6.94 -4.05
CA SER A 165 -20.52 -6.11 -5.27
C SER A 165 -19.39 -5.07 -5.27
N ARG A 166 -18.75 -4.84 -4.11
CA ARG A 166 -17.71 -3.84 -3.90
C ARG A 166 -16.58 -4.42 -3.06
N LEU A 167 -15.40 -4.54 -3.66
CA LEU A 167 -14.18 -4.91 -2.96
C LEU A 167 -13.63 -3.69 -2.20
N THR A 168 -13.28 -3.90 -0.94
CA THR A 168 -12.51 -2.99 -0.07
C THR A 168 -11.29 -3.72 0.48
N SER A 169 -10.28 -3.00 0.94
CA SER A 169 -9.09 -3.63 1.54
C SER A 169 -9.42 -4.50 2.77
N TYR A 170 -10.45 -4.15 3.54
CA TYR A 170 -10.90 -5.00 4.65
C TYR A 170 -11.54 -6.30 4.14
N THR A 171 -12.43 -6.24 3.13
CA THR A 171 -13.04 -7.46 2.59
C THR A 171 -12.01 -8.34 1.92
N TRP A 172 -11.08 -7.77 1.14
CA TRP A 172 -10.04 -8.54 0.46
C TRP A 172 -9.18 -9.32 1.46
N LEU A 173 -8.71 -8.69 2.54
CA LEU A 173 -7.83 -9.34 3.52
C LEU A 173 -8.55 -10.42 4.34
N LEU A 174 -9.83 -10.20 4.63
CA LEU A 174 -10.67 -11.15 5.36
C LEU A 174 -11.14 -12.32 4.48
N THR A 175 -11.30 -12.11 3.17
CA THR A 175 -11.67 -13.18 2.24
C THR A 175 -10.47 -14.04 1.84
N ASP A 176 -9.25 -13.49 1.86
CA ASP A 176 -8.05 -14.28 1.64
C ASP A 176 -7.80 -15.25 2.81
N LYS A 177 -8.07 -16.55 2.58
CA LYS A 177 -7.92 -17.63 3.57
C LYS A 177 -6.47 -17.87 3.97
N HIS A 178 -5.49 -17.39 3.20
CA HIS A 178 -4.06 -17.52 3.46
C HIS A 178 -3.46 -16.29 4.17
N SER A 179 -4.23 -15.21 4.29
CA SER A 179 -3.76 -13.99 4.96
C SER A 179 -3.40 -14.28 6.43
N PHE A 180 -2.39 -13.56 6.94
CA PHE A 180 -1.98 -13.68 8.34
C PHE A 180 -3.16 -13.42 9.30
N VAL A 181 -3.99 -12.42 8.98
CA VAL A 181 -5.17 -12.06 9.76
C VAL A 181 -6.19 -13.21 9.78
N SER A 182 -6.48 -13.81 8.62
CA SER A 182 -7.39 -14.97 8.53
C SER A 182 -6.87 -16.19 9.31
N ARG A 183 -5.55 -16.44 9.31
CA ARG A 183 -4.94 -17.51 10.11
C ARG A 183 -5.01 -17.22 11.62
N LEU A 184 -4.79 -15.98 12.03
CA LEU A 184 -4.85 -15.57 13.43
C LEU A 184 -6.28 -15.68 13.99
N ILE A 185 -7.28 -15.21 13.23
CA ILE A 185 -8.70 -15.32 13.60
C ILE A 185 -9.12 -16.78 13.77
N LYS A 186 -8.69 -17.67 12.85
CA LYS A 186 -8.93 -19.12 12.97
C LYS A 186 -8.28 -19.71 14.23
N ARG A 187 -7.01 -19.37 14.51
CA ARG A 187 -6.26 -19.87 15.67
C ARG A 187 -6.86 -19.44 17.01
N LEU A 188 -7.40 -18.23 17.08
CA LEU A 188 -8.04 -17.71 18.28
C LEU A 188 -9.44 -18.31 18.52
N GLY A 189 -9.86 -19.30 17.72
CA GLY A 189 -11.14 -20.00 17.88
C GLY A 189 -12.35 -19.23 17.35
N PHE A 190 -12.14 -18.15 16.61
CA PHE A 190 -13.20 -17.23 16.19
C PHE A 190 -13.71 -17.46 14.75
N GLY A 191 -13.33 -18.55 14.08
CA GLY A 191 -13.50 -18.68 12.62
C GLY A 191 -14.22 -19.92 12.12
N ARG A 192 -15.55 -19.87 12.00
CA ARG A 192 -16.21 -20.28 10.75
C ARG A 192 -16.16 -19.08 9.81
N LEU A 193 -15.12 -19.04 8.97
CA LEU A 193 -14.85 -17.98 8.00
C LEU A 193 -15.67 -18.15 6.70
N ASP A 194 -16.70 -19.00 6.74
CA ASP A 194 -17.55 -19.28 5.59
C ASP A 194 -18.79 -18.39 5.71
N SER A 195 -18.82 -17.34 4.89
CA SER A 195 -19.99 -16.55 4.45
C SER A 195 -20.38 -15.24 5.14
N GLU A 196 -20.12 -14.99 6.44
CA GLU A 196 -20.56 -13.71 7.06
C GLU A 196 -19.45 -12.96 7.79
N VAL A 197 -19.09 -11.78 7.27
CA VAL A 197 -18.26 -10.80 7.98
C VAL A 197 -19.03 -10.29 9.19
N ASN A 198 -18.82 -10.94 10.35
CA ASN A 198 -19.46 -10.53 11.60
C ASN A 198 -18.74 -9.34 12.25
N GLY A 199 -19.42 -8.64 13.17
CA GLY A 199 -18.88 -7.45 13.84
C GLY A 199 -17.57 -7.69 14.60
N TYR A 200 -17.37 -8.89 15.14
CA TYR A 200 -16.14 -9.28 15.83
C TYR A 200 -14.94 -9.37 14.91
N THR A 201 -15.12 -9.91 13.70
CA THR A 201 -14.05 -10.00 12.69
C THR A 201 -13.58 -8.60 12.28
N ILE A 202 -14.52 -7.67 12.10
CA ILE A 202 -14.23 -6.26 11.81
C ILE A 202 -13.46 -5.61 12.97
N PHE A 203 -13.88 -5.88 14.22
CA PHE A 203 -13.19 -5.39 15.40
C PHE A 203 -11.75 -5.90 15.49
N VAL A 204 -11.52 -7.20 15.33
CA VAL A 204 -10.17 -7.80 15.35
C VAL A 204 -9.31 -7.23 14.23
N TYR A 205 -9.87 -7.06 13.03
CA TYR A 205 -9.17 -6.42 11.92
C TYR A 205 -8.69 -5.00 12.27
N TYR A 206 -9.58 -4.15 12.80
CA TYR A 206 -9.20 -2.78 13.17
C TYR A 206 -8.25 -2.71 14.36
N PHE A 207 -8.37 -3.63 15.31
CA PHE A 207 -7.42 -3.74 16.42
C PHE A 207 -6.03 -4.11 15.92
N LEU A 208 -5.91 -5.13 15.05
CA LEU A 208 -4.63 -5.53 14.46
C LEU A 208 -4.06 -4.43 13.56
N GLN A 209 -4.91 -3.72 12.81
CA GLN A 209 -4.49 -2.58 11.99
C GLN A 209 -3.94 -1.44 12.84
N PHE A 210 -4.58 -1.15 13.98
CA PHE A 210 -4.10 -0.16 14.93
C PHE A 210 -2.77 -0.55 15.57
N LEU A 211 -2.62 -1.82 16.00
CA LEU A 211 -1.34 -2.34 16.51
C LEU A 211 -0.24 -2.28 15.45
N TYR A 212 -0.56 -2.65 14.21
CA TYR A 212 0.36 -2.51 13.08
C TYR A 212 0.82 -1.06 12.89
N MET A 213 -0.09 -0.10 12.96
CA MET A 213 0.26 1.33 12.90
C MET A 213 1.21 1.72 14.04
N LEU A 214 0.92 1.33 15.28
CA LEU A 214 1.79 1.66 16.42
C LEU A 214 3.19 1.06 16.29
N ILE A 215 3.28 -0.24 15.97
CA ILE A 215 4.55 -0.96 15.82
C ILE A 215 5.36 -0.36 14.67
N SER A 216 4.71 -0.03 13.55
CA SER A 216 5.39 0.53 12.37
C SER A 216 5.91 1.95 12.58
N VAL A 217 5.28 2.75 13.42
CA VAL A 217 5.71 4.13 13.73
C VAL A 217 6.91 4.15 14.69
N PHE A 218 7.06 3.13 15.54
CA PHE A 218 8.09 3.12 16.58
C PHE A 218 9.54 3.26 16.05
N PRO A 219 9.98 2.49 15.03
CA PRO A 219 11.31 2.67 14.41
C PRO A 219 11.51 4.06 13.78
N VAL A 220 10.42 4.67 13.29
CA VAL A 220 10.47 5.98 12.64
C VAL A 220 10.90 7.05 13.65
N LEU A 221 10.30 7.02 14.84
CA LEU A 221 10.52 8.02 15.89
C LEU A 221 11.84 7.81 16.66
N LEU A 222 12.34 6.58 16.71
CA LEU A 222 13.58 6.25 17.43
C LEU A 222 14.83 6.33 16.57
N TRP A 223 14.72 6.03 15.26
CA TRP A 223 15.91 5.89 14.40
C TRP A 223 15.81 6.67 13.10
N TYR A 224 14.71 6.54 12.35
CA TYR A 224 14.66 7.07 10.98
C TYR A 224 14.62 8.60 10.94
N TYR A 225 14.06 9.24 11.97
CA TYR A 225 14.07 10.69 12.06
C TYR A 225 15.41 11.28 12.53
N GLN A 226 16.11 10.62 13.46
CA GLN A 226 17.40 11.13 13.96
C GLN A 226 18.56 10.84 13.00
N ASN A 227 18.48 9.79 12.18
CA ASN A 227 19.60 9.31 11.38
C ASN A 227 19.23 9.10 9.90
N MET A 228 19.80 9.95 9.04
CA MET A 228 19.60 9.90 7.59
C MET A 228 20.01 8.55 6.98
N TYR A 229 21.13 7.95 7.42
CA TYR A 229 21.62 6.71 6.84
C TYR A 229 20.67 5.54 7.12
N ILE A 230 20.17 5.43 8.35
CA ILE A 230 19.19 4.39 8.71
C ILE A 230 17.91 4.59 7.89
N ASN A 231 17.46 5.84 7.73
CA ASN A 231 16.29 6.13 6.90
C ASN A 231 16.48 5.71 5.44
N VAL A 232 17.60 6.08 4.83
CA VAL A 232 17.92 5.73 3.44
C VAL A 232 18.04 4.22 3.26
N ILE A 233 18.70 3.51 4.20
CA ILE A 233 18.79 2.05 4.18
C ILE A 233 17.39 1.44 4.22
N PHE A 234 16.51 1.92 5.10
CA PHE A 234 15.13 1.44 5.18
C PHE A 234 14.38 1.64 3.86
N LEU A 235 14.44 2.83 3.26
CA LEU A 235 13.78 3.11 1.98
C LEU A 235 14.35 2.24 0.83
N CYS A 236 15.67 2.03 0.79
CA CYS A 236 16.30 1.13 -0.16
C CYS A 236 15.83 -0.32 0.02
N LEU A 237 15.73 -0.80 1.27
CA LEU A 237 15.22 -2.15 1.56
C LEU A 237 13.77 -2.30 1.10
N MET A 238 12.90 -1.33 1.38
CA MET A 238 11.50 -1.38 0.92
C MET A 238 11.42 -1.37 -0.62
N PHE A 239 12.32 -0.64 -1.29
CA PHE A 239 12.40 -0.62 -2.75
C PHE A 239 12.85 -1.98 -3.28
N MET A 240 13.89 -2.57 -2.70
CA MET A 240 14.36 -3.92 -3.04
C MET A 240 13.26 -4.97 -2.86
N VAL A 241 12.48 -4.91 -1.78
CA VAL A 241 11.32 -5.80 -1.59
C VAL A 241 10.30 -5.63 -2.72
N SER A 242 9.98 -4.39 -3.13
CA SER A 242 9.04 -4.17 -4.23
C SER A 242 9.54 -4.73 -5.57
N VAL A 243 10.84 -4.63 -5.82
CA VAL A 243 11.49 -5.19 -7.01
C VAL A 243 11.48 -6.71 -6.96
N TYR A 244 11.81 -7.30 -5.80
CA TYR A 244 11.76 -8.75 -5.59
C TYR A 244 10.34 -9.29 -5.81
N ASN A 245 9.33 -8.66 -5.22
CA ASN A 245 7.92 -9.01 -5.43
C ASN A 245 7.51 -8.89 -6.90
N GLY A 246 8.05 -7.90 -7.62
CA GLY A 246 7.86 -7.75 -9.07
C GLY A 246 8.51 -8.87 -9.88
N ALA A 247 9.76 -9.23 -9.57
CA ALA A 247 10.48 -10.31 -10.22
C ALA A 247 9.78 -11.66 -10.01
N SER A 248 9.37 -11.97 -8.77
CA SER A 248 8.58 -13.18 -8.48
C SER A 248 7.27 -13.22 -9.25
N PHE A 249 6.56 -12.08 -9.37
CA PHE A 249 5.34 -11.98 -10.18
C PHE A 249 5.60 -12.35 -11.65
N TYR A 250 6.67 -11.83 -12.26
CA TYR A 250 7.01 -12.19 -13.64
C TYR A 250 7.33 -13.68 -13.79
N ILE A 251 8.13 -14.26 -12.88
CA ILE A 251 8.47 -15.68 -12.90
C ILE A 251 7.20 -16.54 -12.82
N ASP A 252 6.28 -16.23 -11.91
CA ASP A 252 5.04 -16.98 -11.75
C ASP A 252 4.16 -16.92 -13.01
N VAL A 253 4.02 -15.74 -13.62
CA VAL A 253 3.21 -15.54 -14.83
C VAL A 253 3.81 -16.29 -16.02
N PHE A 254 5.11 -16.14 -16.28
CA PHE A 254 5.76 -16.83 -17.39
C PHE A 254 5.78 -18.34 -17.20
N SER A 255 6.00 -18.83 -15.98
CA SER A 255 5.98 -20.27 -15.68
C SER A 255 4.60 -20.87 -15.93
N ARG A 256 3.51 -20.20 -15.48
CA ARG A 256 2.14 -20.66 -15.72
C ARG A 256 1.78 -20.65 -17.21
N GLN A 257 2.20 -19.62 -17.93
CA GLN A 257 1.93 -19.53 -19.36
C GLN A 257 2.70 -20.60 -20.14
N TYR A 258 3.95 -20.87 -19.77
CA TYR A 258 4.75 -21.95 -20.34
C TYR A 258 4.13 -23.33 -20.09
N ILE A 259 3.73 -23.63 -18.85
CA ILE A 259 3.03 -24.89 -18.51
C ILE A 259 1.76 -25.03 -19.34
N LYS A 260 0.95 -23.97 -19.44
CA LYS A 260 -0.27 -23.99 -20.25
C LYS A 260 0.01 -24.25 -21.74
N SER A 261 1.08 -23.66 -22.28
CA SER A 261 1.51 -23.93 -23.65
C SER A 261 1.96 -25.38 -23.86
N LEU A 262 2.67 -25.97 -22.90
CA LEU A 262 3.06 -27.38 -22.94
C LEU A 262 1.85 -28.32 -22.85
N GLU A 263 0.88 -28.03 -21.99
CA GLU A 263 -0.37 -28.79 -21.88
C GLU A 263 -1.17 -28.75 -23.20
N LEU A 264 -1.23 -27.59 -23.86
CA LEU A 264 -1.88 -27.46 -25.17
C LEU A 264 -1.15 -28.27 -26.25
N LEU A 265 0.19 -28.25 -26.28
CA LEU A 265 0.98 -29.04 -27.23
C LEU A 265 0.82 -30.55 -26.99
N TYR A 266 0.87 -30.98 -25.73
CA TYR A 266 0.66 -32.38 -25.36
C TYR A 266 -0.74 -32.87 -25.75
N ASN A 267 -1.78 -32.06 -25.51
CA ASN A 267 -3.14 -32.43 -25.89
C ASN A 267 -3.35 -32.45 -27.40
N TRP A 268 -2.71 -31.53 -28.14
CA TRP A 268 -2.73 -31.50 -29.60
C TRP A 268 -2.10 -32.77 -30.19
N ASP A 269 -0.90 -33.14 -29.75
CA ASP A 269 -0.18 -34.34 -30.21
C ASP A 269 -0.99 -35.64 -29.96
N ASN A 270 -1.60 -35.76 -28.77
CA ASN A 270 -2.47 -36.90 -28.46
C ASN A 270 -3.76 -36.91 -29.28
N SER A 271 -4.32 -35.73 -29.62
CA SER A 271 -5.52 -35.66 -30.45
C SER A 271 -5.24 -36.05 -31.91
N ASP A 272 -4.10 -35.63 -32.46
CA ASP A 272 -3.70 -35.99 -33.82
C ASP A 272 -3.36 -37.48 -33.92
N ALA A 273 -2.64 -38.03 -32.94
CA ALA A 273 -2.38 -39.47 -32.87
C ALA A 273 -3.68 -40.32 -32.78
N SER A 274 -4.71 -39.80 -32.10
CA SER A 274 -6.01 -40.48 -32.00
C SER A 274 -6.83 -40.41 -33.31
N ASN A 275 -6.68 -39.33 -34.07
CA ASN A 275 -7.33 -39.15 -35.37
C ASN A 275 -6.70 -40.05 -36.44
N ASP A 276 -5.36 -40.12 -36.49
CA ASP A 276 -4.63 -41.01 -37.40
C ASP A 276 -4.94 -42.50 -37.13
N ALA A 277 -5.09 -42.89 -35.86
CA ALA A 277 -5.48 -44.25 -35.49
C ALA A 277 -6.92 -44.60 -35.91
N ASN A 278 -7.84 -43.63 -35.90
CA ASN A 278 -9.23 -43.82 -36.32
C ASN A 278 -9.39 -43.84 -37.85
N ASP A 279 -8.61 -43.03 -38.59
CA ASP A 279 -8.64 -43.07 -40.06
C ASP A 279 -8.03 -44.36 -40.61
N ASN A 280 -6.96 -44.87 -39.99
CA ASN A 280 -6.40 -46.18 -40.35
C ASN A 280 -7.39 -47.35 -40.12
N LYS A 281 -8.30 -47.24 -39.15
CA LYS A 281 -9.38 -48.23 -38.93
C LYS A 281 -10.56 -48.11 -39.90
N LYS A 282 -10.77 -46.96 -40.52
CA LYS A 282 -11.84 -46.77 -41.52
C LYS A 282 -11.44 -47.25 -42.91
N HIS A 283 -10.15 -47.39 -43.16
CA HIS A 283 -9.59 -47.85 -44.44
C HIS A 283 -9.16 -49.32 -44.44
N SER A 284 -9.36 -50.05 -43.34
CA SER A 284 -9.21 -51.51 -43.23
C SER A 284 -10.56 -52.22 -43.26
#